data_AF-A0A158D1J4-F1
#
_entry.id   AF-A0A158D1J4-F1
#
_cell.length_a   1.000
_cell.length_b   1.000
_cell.length_c   1.000
_cell.angle_alpha   90.00
_cell.angle_beta   90.00
_cell.angle_gamma   90.00
#
_symmetry.space_group_name_H-M   'P 1'
#
loop_
_entity.id
_entity.type
_entity.pdbx_description
1 polymer ?
#
loop_
_entity_poly.entity_id
_entity_poly.type
_entity_poly.pdbx_seq_one_letter_code
_entity_poly.pdbx_strand_id
1 'polypeptide(L)' 'MPVTLTYFPDTALLRITDSAGHCVRETRWPAPWRSLLDTLREFSGREAEGQLSTLLGEILVAQGPAHASAAALA' A
#
# COMPACT_ATOMS: atom_id res chain seq x y z
N MET A 1 -14.86 1.04 -3.88
CA MET A 1 -15.67 1.12 -2.64
C MET A 1 -14.79 0.73 -1.47
N PRO A 2 -14.77 1.50 -0.37
CA PRO A 2 -14.06 1.10 0.84
C PRO A 2 -14.75 -0.11 1.47
N VAL A 3 -13.95 -1.01 2.06
CA VAL A 3 -14.43 -2.18 2.80
C VAL A 3 -13.84 -2.16 4.20
N THR A 4 -14.57 -2.71 5.17
CA THR A 4 -14.08 -2.87 6.54
C THR A 4 -13.74 -4.34 6.78
N LEU A 5 -12.54 -4.60 7.29
CA LEU A 5 -12.13 -5.93 7.75
C LEU A 5 -12.24 -6.00 9.28
N THR A 6 -12.89 -7.03 9.79
CA THR A 6 -13.03 -7.30 11.23
C THR A 6 -12.51 -8.70 11.55
N TYR A 7 -11.56 -8.78 12.49
CA TYR A 7 -10.99 -10.05 12.95
C TYR A 7 -11.49 -10.40 14.35
N PHE A 8 -12.06 -11.59 14.51
CA PHE A 8 -12.53 -12.13 15.77
C PHE A 8 -11.51 -13.15 16.29
N PRO A 9 -10.75 -12.81 17.35
CA PRO A 9 -9.64 -13.65 17.81
C PRO A 9 -10.10 -15.00 18.39
N ASP A 10 -11.28 -15.04 19.01
CA ASP A 10 -11.81 -16.24 19.65
C ASP A 10 -12.12 -17.36 18.66
N THR A 11 -12.61 -16.99 17.48
CA THR A 11 -13.04 -17.94 16.44
C THR A 11 -12.13 -17.93 15.22
N ALA A 12 -11.09 -17.09 15.23
CA ALA A 12 -10.22 -16.80 14.10
C ALA A 12 -11.02 -16.43 12.82
N LEU A 13 -12.16 -15.75 12.99
CA LEU A 13 -13.00 -15.34 11.87
C LEU A 13 -12.53 -13.99 11.34
N LEU A 14 -12.44 -13.89 10.02
CA LEU A 14 -12.23 -12.66 9.30
C LEU A 14 -13.50 -12.35 8.50
N ARG A 15 -14.13 -11.23 8.83
CA ARG A 15 -15.31 -10.72 8.15
C ARG A 15 -14.94 -9.49 7.33
N ILE A 16 -15.46 -9.44 6.11
CA ILE A 16 -15.32 -8.33 5.18
C ILE A 16 -16.71 -7.74 4.95
N THR A 17 -16.88 -6.47 5.30
CA THR A 17 -18.13 -5.73 5.09
C THR A 17 -17.93 -4.60 4.09
N ASP A 18 -18.98 -4.32 3.30
CA ASP A 18 -18.99 -3.16 2.42
C ASP A 18 -19.24 -1.86 3.22
N SER A 19 -19.13 -0.70 2.55
CA SER A 19 -19.41 0.62 3.13
C SER A 19 -20.81 0.81 3.74
N ALA A 20 -21.82 0.06 3.29
CA ALA A 20 -23.16 0.03 3.85
C ALA A 20 -23.30 -0.91 5.05
N GLY A 21 -22.24 -1.64 5.40
CA GLY A 21 -22.20 -2.57 6.51
C GLY A 21 -22.68 -3.98 6.16
N HIS A 22 -22.97 -4.30 4.89
CA HIS A 22 -23.36 -5.66 4.52
C HIS A 22 -22.16 -6.59 4.55
N CYS A 23 -22.34 -7.79 5.09
CA CYS A 23 -21.31 -8.82 5.09
C CYS A 23 -21.13 -9.36 3.67
N VAL A 24 -20.02 -8.97 3.04
CA VAL A 24 -19.65 -9.42 1.69
C VAL A 24 -19.03 -10.81 1.76
N ARG A 25 -18.20 -11.05 2.77
CA ARG A 25 -17.50 -12.33 2.91
C ARG A 25 -17.12 -12.61 4.35
N GLU A 26 -17.18 -13.89 4.70
CA GLU A 26 -16.68 -14.40 5.95
C GLU A 26 -15.77 -15.60 5.68
N THR A 27 -14.60 -15.62 6.29
CA THR A 27 -13.63 -16.71 6.15
C THR A 27 -12.94 -16.97 7.49
N ARG A 28 -12.47 -18.20 7.69
CA ARG A 28 -11.58 -18.51 8.82
C ARG A 28 -10.14 -18.19 8.41
N TRP A 29 -9.45 -17.44 9.25
CA TRP A 29 -8.04 -17.13 9.09
C TRP A 29 -7.23 -17.98 10.08
N PRO A 30 -6.43 -18.95 9.61
CA PRO A 30 -5.85 -19.98 10.49
C PRO A 30 -4.68 -19.51 11.35
N ALA A 31 -4.31 -18.23 11.27
CA ALA A 31 -3.12 -17.67 11.90
C ALA A 31 -3.49 -16.51 12.85
N PRO A 32 -2.59 -16.09 13.76
CA PRO A 32 -2.88 -14.99 14.66
C PRO A 32 -3.06 -13.65 13.92
N TRP A 33 -3.71 -12.70 14.58
CA TRP A 33 -3.94 -11.33 14.09
C TRP A 33 -2.69 -10.66 13.50
N ARG A 34 -1.51 -10.88 14.12
CA ARG A 34 -0.24 -10.32 13.65
C ARG A 34 0.12 -10.81 12.24
N SER A 35 -0.13 -12.08 11.92
CA SER A 35 0.10 -12.62 10.57
C SER A 35 -0.86 -12.04 9.55
N LEU A 36 -2.12 -11.78 9.94
CA LEU A 36 -3.08 -11.11 9.06
C LEU A 36 -2.62 -9.69 8.72
N LEU A 37 -2.14 -8.93 9.71
CA LEU A 37 -1.60 -7.57 9.49
C LEU A 37 -0.36 -7.58 8.59
N ASP A 38 0.53 -8.56 8.76
CA ASP A 38 1.72 -8.70 7.92
C ASP A 38 1.32 -8.93 6.46
N THR A 39 0.41 -9.88 6.21
CA THR A 39 -0.16 -10.12 4.88
C THR A 39 -0.81 -8.87 4.31
N LEU A 40 -1.68 -8.18 5.05
CA LEU A 40 -2.30 -6.94 4.56
C LEU A 40 -1.26 -5.87 4.20
N ARG A 41 -0.18 -5.77 4.96
CA ARG A 41 0.93 -4.84 4.69
C ARG A 41 1.73 -5.26 3.45
N GLU A 42 1.99 -6.54 3.25
CA GLU A 42 2.62 -7.04 2.01
C GLU A 42 1.78 -6.72 0.77
N PHE A 43 0.46 -6.92 0.86
CA PHE A 43 -0.47 -6.56 -0.21
C PHE A 43 -0.50 -5.04 -0.47
N SER A 44 -0.52 -4.23 0.59
CA SER A 44 -0.45 -2.76 0.47
C SER A 44 0.90 -2.27 -0.05
N GLY A 45 2.00 -2.91 0.36
CA GLY A 45 3.36 -2.55 -0.05
C GLY A 45 3.62 -2.85 -1.52
N ARG A 46 3.08 -3.97 -2.02
CA ARG A 46 3.19 -4.36 -3.44
C ARG A 46 2.51 -3.36 -4.39
N GLU A 47 1.43 -2.70 -3.96
CA GLU A 47 0.77 -1.62 -4.71
C GLU A 47 1.54 -0.29 -4.58
N ALA A 48 2.14 -0.02 -3.41
CA ALA A 48 2.91 1.20 -3.15
C ALA A 48 4.29 1.21 -3.84
N GLU A 49 4.98 0.08 -3.95
CA GLU A 49 6.31 0.00 -4.59
C GLU A 49 6.28 0.29 -6.09
N GLY A 50 5.21 -0.09 -6.79
CA GLY A 50 5.03 0.23 -8.21
C GLY A 50 4.87 1.73 -8.44
N GLN A 51 4.09 2.41 -7.60
CA GLN A 51 3.87 3.85 -7.69
C GLN A 51 5.06 4.68 -7.20
N LEU A 52 5.74 4.21 -6.15
CA LEU A 52 6.91 4.89 -5.58
C LEU A 52 8.12 4.75 -6.52
N SER A 53 8.30 3.61 -7.20
CA SER A 53 9.32 3.46 -8.25
C SER A 53 9.04 4.35 -9.47
N THR A 54 7.78 4.49 -9.89
CA THR A 54 7.39 5.44 -10.95
C THR A 54 7.65 6.88 -10.52
N LEU A 55 7.22 7.29 -9.34
CA LEU A 55 7.44 8.65 -8.82
C LEU A 55 8.93 8.99 -8.62
N LEU A 56 9.73 8.07 -8.09
CA LEU A 56 11.17 8.26 -7.96
C LEU A 56 11.88 8.28 -9.34
N GLY A 57 11.41 7.49 -10.31
CA GLY A 57 11.90 7.52 -11.69
C GLY A 57 11.64 8.87 -12.37
N GLU A 58 10.45 9.45 -12.18
CA GLU A 58 10.10 10.78 -12.70
C GLU A 58 10.88 11.90 -12.03
N ILE A 59 11.08 11.85 -10.70
CA ILE A 59 11.89 12.83 -9.96
C ILE A 59 13.36 12.77 -10.38
N LEU A 60 13.93 11.57 -10.60
CA LEU A 60 15.30 11.46 -11.10
C LEU A 60 15.44 11.93 -12.55
N VAL A 61 14.45 11.67 -13.41
CA VAL A 61 14.42 12.14 -14.81
C VAL A 61 14.31 13.67 -14.89
N ALA A 62 13.56 14.30 -13.99
CA ALA A 62 13.39 15.75 -13.95
C ALA A 62 14.60 16.51 -13.37
N GLN A 63 15.63 15.82 -12.87
CA GLN A 63 16.76 16.43 -12.14
C GLN A 63 18.11 16.37 -12.89
N GLY A 64 18.13 16.30 -14.23
CA GLY A 64 19.37 16.50 -14.99
C GLY A 64 19.19 17.02 -16.43
N PRO A 65 20.03 17.95 -16.94
CA PRO A 65 20.88 18.95 -16.28
C PRO A 65 20.43 20.38 -16.64
N ALA A 66 20.00 21.17 -15.65
CA ALA A 66 19.75 22.60 -15.83
C ALA A 66 20.41 23.40 -14.70
N HIS A 67 21.70 23.19 -14.48
CA HIS A 67 22.52 24.19 -13.80
C HIS A 67 23.98 24.10 -14.24
N ALA A 68 24.29 24.78 -15.36
CA ALA A 68 25.57 25.46 -15.61
C ALA A 68 25.50 26.13 -16.99
N SER A 69 24.59 27.10 -17.14
CA SER A 69 24.83 28.19 -18.09
C SER A 69 25.49 29.32 -17.31
N ALA A 70 26.58 29.83 -17.87
CA ALA A 70 27.27 31.07 -17.53
C ALA A 70 28.08 31.13 -16.21
N ALA A 71 29.38 30.89 -16.32
CA ALA A 71 30.37 31.85 -15.84
C ALA A 71 31.59 31.82 -16.77
N ALA A 72 31.56 32.71 -17.77
CA ALA A 72 32.78 33.24 -18.35
C ALA A 72 33.64 33.84 -17.23
N LEU A 73 34.96 33.73 -17.34
CA LEU A 73 36.05 34.57 -16.79
C LEU A 73 37.34 33.82 -17.17
N ALA A 74 37.99 34.22 -18.27
CA ALA A 74 39.05 35.24 -18.37
C ALA A 74 40.42 34.55 -18.47
#